data_AF-A0A9N8Z9N4-F1
#
_entry.id   AF-A0A9N8Z9N4-F1
#
_cell.length_a   1.000
_cell.length_b   1.000
_cell.length_c   1.000
_cell.angle_alpha   90.00
_cell.angle_beta   90.00
_cell.angle_gamma   90.00
#
_symmetry.space_group_name_H-M   'P 1'
#
loop_
_entity.id
_entity.type
_entity.pdbx_description
1 polymer ?
#
loop_
_entity_poly.entity_id
_entity_poly.type
_entity_poly.pdbx_seq_one_letter_code
_entity_poly.pdbx_strand_id
1 'polypeptide(L)'
;LKQQLLTSILTFITSEWLQVQESSSVTAESIVYVFYKAIKSRQEGILYWYYFIKKYDKKIDEIVISGVKRKTATSIVYQEIKQLLLDITDMNLRQKILRARKLYKLFNTLGIGKIKLVSHSADANSSQLPTNSKYYRSCYKKL
;
A
#
# COMPACT_ATOMS: atom_id res chain seq x y z
N LEU A 1 28.37 -6.57 17.13
CA LEU A 1 27.07 -6.45 17.83
C LEU A 1 26.05 -5.54 17.12
N LYS A 2 26.29 -4.23 16.91
CA LYS A 2 25.31 -3.33 16.23
C LYS A 2 24.96 -3.74 14.79
N GLN A 3 25.94 -4.19 14.00
CA GLN A 3 25.71 -4.64 12.62
C GLN A 3 24.87 -5.91 12.55
N GLN A 4 25.15 -6.93 13.37
CA GLN A 4 24.33 -8.15 13.42
C GLN A 4 22.87 -7.87 13.82
N LEU A 5 22.64 -6.96 14.76
CA LEU A 5 21.30 -6.51 15.13
C LEU A 5 20.57 -5.85 13.96
N LEU A 6 21.25 -4.98 13.21
CA LEU A 6 20.69 -4.37 12.01
C LEU A 6 20.41 -5.39 10.92
N THR A 7 21.30 -6.35 10.69
CA THR A 7 21.10 -7.42 9.71
C THR A 7 19.94 -8.33 10.10
N SER A 8 19.80 -8.69 11.38
CA SER A 8 18.70 -9.49 11.92
C SER A 8 17.36 -8.79 11.85
N ILE A 9 17.32 -7.48 12.12
CA ILE A 9 16.10 -6.67 11.95
C ILE A 9 15.76 -6.56 10.46
N LEU A 10 16.75 -6.34 9.60
CA LEU A 10 16.55 -6.25 8.17
C LEU A 10 16.05 -7.58 7.59
N THR A 11 16.61 -8.72 8.02
CA THR A 11 16.16 -10.06 7.60
C THR A 11 14.77 -10.37 8.11
N PHE A 12 14.46 -10.07 9.37
CA PHE A 12 13.13 -10.24 9.96
C PHE A 12 12.09 -9.43 9.20
N ILE A 13 12.37 -8.14 8.96
CA ILE A 13 11.52 -7.27 8.14
C ILE A 13 11.38 -7.87 6.75
N THR A 14 12.47 -8.18 6.02
CA THR A 14 12.35 -8.80 4.67
C THR A 14 11.58 -10.13 4.67
N SER A 15 11.64 -10.92 5.75
CA SER A 15 10.90 -12.19 5.86
C SER A 15 9.40 -11.99 6.07
N GLU A 16 9.01 -11.03 6.90
CA GLU A 16 7.62 -10.61 7.09
C GLU A 16 7.08 -9.95 5.81
N TRP A 17 7.94 -9.22 5.09
CA TRP A 17 7.70 -8.62 3.77
C TRP A 17 7.54 -9.64 2.63
N LEU A 18 8.28 -10.76 2.65
CA LEU A 18 8.19 -11.84 1.67
C LEU A 18 6.93 -12.69 1.87
N GLN A 19 6.56 -12.99 3.11
CA GLN A 19 5.30 -13.71 3.40
C GLN A 19 4.06 -12.94 2.92
N VAL A 20 4.11 -11.60 2.88
CA VAL A 20 3.03 -10.77 2.34
C VAL A 20 2.94 -10.84 0.80
N GLN A 21 4.02 -11.23 0.09
CA GLN A 21 4.06 -11.32 -1.38
C GLN A 21 3.66 -12.70 -1.95
N GLU A 22 3.83 -13.79 -1.22
CA GLU A 22 3.86 -15.17 -1.79
C GLU A 22 2.68 -16.10 -1.43
N SER A 23 1.56 -15.60 -0.92
CA SER A 23 0.34 -16.42 -0.88
C SER A 23 -0.22 -16.61 -2.31
N SER A 24 -0.56 -17.86 -2.67
CA SER A 24 -1.06 -18.22 -4.00
C SER A 24 -2.38 -17.53 -4.37
N SER A 25 -3.17 -17.15 -3.36
CA SER A 25 -4.37 -16.32 -3.50
C SER A 25 -4.35 -15.14 -2.51
N VAL A 26 -4.97 -14.02 -2.89
CA VAL A 26 -5.10 -12.85 -2.02
C VAL A 26 -6.42 -12.92 -1.25
N THR A 27 -6.36 -12.96 0.08
CA THR A 27 -7.55 -12.90 0.95
C THR A 27 -7.93 -11.46 1.32
N ALA A 28 -9.20 -11.24 1.68
CA ALA A 28 -9.70 -9.92 2.10
C ALA A 28 -9.02 -9.44 3.40
N GLU A 29 -8.78 -10.37 4.33
CA GLU A 29 -8.06 -10.14 5.58
C GLU A 29 -6.64 -9.66 5.32
N SER A 30 -5.95 -10.23 4.32
CA SER A 30 -4.60 -9.79 3.96
C SER A 30 -4.57 -8.36 3.39
N ILE A 31 -5.64 -7.94 2.69
CA ILE A 31 -5.79 -6.57 2.21
C ILE A 31 -6.04 -5.61 3.38
N VAL A 32 -6.94 -5.99 4.29
CA VAL A 32 -7.32 -5.21 5.48
C VAL A 32 -6.14 -5.05 6.43
N TYR A 33 -5.33 -6.09 6.61
CA TYR A 33 -4.09 -6.03 7.39
C TYR A 33 -3.16 -4.92 6.85
N VAL A 34 -2.92 -4.89 5.54
CA VAL A 34 -2.06 -3.86 4.92
C VAL A 34 -2.71 -2.47 5.01
N PHE A 35 -4.04 -2.39 4.91
CA PHE A 35 -4.78 -1.14 5.11
C PHE A 35 -4.55 -0.55 6.51
N TYR A 36 -4.67 -1.36 7.57
CA TYR A 36 -4.41 -0.90 8.94
C TYR A 36 -2.95 -0.51 9.17
N LYS A 37 -2.01 -1.26 8.58
CA LYS A 37 -0.58 -0.86 8.56
C LYS A 37 -0.41 0.51 7.91
N ALA A 38 -1.09 0.78 6.79
CA ALA A 38 -1.02 2.07 6.12
C ALA A 38 -1.57 3.23 6.96
N ILE A 39 -2.65 3.01 7.72
CA ILE A 39 -3.21 4.01 8.65
C ILE A 39 -2.27 4.27 9.83
N LYS A 40 -1.69 3.21 10.42
CA LYS A 40 -0.84 3.33 11.61
C LYS A 40 0.56 3.86 11.30
N SER A 41 1.02 3.70 10.06
CA SER A 41 2.39 4.05 9.67
C SER A 41 2.53 5.54 9.38
N ARG A 42 3.42 6.21 10.11
CA ARG A 42 3.84 7.59 9.83
C ARG A 42 4.80 7.62 8.63
N GLN A 43 6.01 7.08 8.76
CA GLN A 43 7.04 7.20 7.71
C GLN A 43 6.82 6.26 6.51
N GLU A 44 6.34 5.04 6.77
CA GLU A 44 6.15 4.01 5.73
C GLU A 44 4.75 4.00 5.12
N GLY A 45 3.89 4.98 5.46
CA GLY A 45 2.50 5.00 5.01
C GLY A 45 2.35 4.88 3.49
N ILE A 46 3.20 5.57 2.72
CA ILE A 46 3.22 5.52 1.25
C ILE A 46 3.46 4.09 0.74
N LEU A 47 4.39 3.38 1.37
CA LEU A 47 4.76 2.02 0.99
C LEU A 47 3.58 1.07 1.25
N TYR A 48 2.97 1.14 2.43
CA TYR A 48 1.80 0.32 2.73
C TYR A 48 0.58 0.68 1.87
N TRP A 49 0.35 1.96 1.54
CA TRP A 49 -0.70 2.35 0.58
C TRP A 49 -0.47 1.77 -0.82
N TYR A 50 0.79 1.73 -1.27
CA TYR A 50 1.17 1.09 -2.52
C TYR A 50 0.85 -0.43 -2.50
N TYR A 51 1.19 -1.13 -1.42
CA TYR A 51 0.92 -2.56 -1.31
C TYR A 51 -0.55 -2.89 -1.08
N PHE A 52 -1.28 -2.04 -0.35
CA PHE A 52 -2.71 -2.17 -0.15
C PHE A 52 -3.41 -2.25 -1.51
N ILE A 53 -3.14 -1.28 -2.39
CA ILE A 53 -3.82 -1.25 -3.68
C ILE A 53 -3.32 -2.35 -4.63
N LYS A 54 -2.04 -2.71 -4.56
CA LYS A 54 -1.50 -3.87 -5.31
C LYS A 54 -2.25 -5.15 -4.95
N LYS A 55 -2.48 -5.44 -3.67
CA LYS A 55 -3.25 -6.61 -3.23
C LYS A 55 -4.73 -6.49 -3.60
N TYR A 56 -5.33 -5.32 -3.41
CA TYR A 56 -6.73 -5.07 -3.76
C TYR A 56 -7.00 -5.33 -5.24
N ASP A 57 -6.19 -4.76 -6.13
CA ASP A 57 -6.34 -4.94 -7.58
C ASP A 57 -5.96 -6.39 -8.00
N LYS A 58 -4.96 -7.03 -7.38
CA LYS A 58 -4.64 -8.46 -7.62
C LYS A 58 -5.84 -9.37 -7.31
N LYS A 59 -6.52 -9.17 -6.17
CA LYS A 59 -7.72 -9.95 -5.83
C LYS A 59 -8.86 -9.73 -6.83
N ILE A 60 -9.02 -8.50 -7.33
CA ILE A 60 -9.99 -8.23 -8.42
C ILE A 60 -9.63 -9.03 -9.66
N ASP A 61 -8.36 -9.04 -10.06
CA ASP A 61 -7.92 -9.78 -11.24
C ASP A 61 -8.07 -11.31 -11.07
N GLU A 62 -7.82 -11.86 -9.87
CA GLU A 62 -8.09 -13.27 -9.54
C GLU A 62 -9.58 -13.64 -9.76
N ILE A 63 -10.50 -12.77 -9.36
CA ILE A 63 -11.95 -12.96 -9.59
C ILE A 63 -12.34 -12.73 -11.07
N VAL A 64 -11.64 -11.85 -11.78
CA VAL A 64 -11.89 -11.63 -13.21
C VAL A 64 -11.46 -12.85 -14.04
N ILE A 65 -10.36 -13.51 -13.66
CA ILE A 65 -9.86 -14.73 -14.32
C ILE A 65 -10.88 -15.87 -14.21
N SER A 66 -11.71 -15.92 -13.16
CA SER A 66 -12.80 -16.90 -13.04
C SER A 66 -14.03 -16.58 -13.90
N GLY A 67 -13.97 -15.55 -14.76
CA GLY A 67 -15.04 -15.20 -15.71
C GLY A 67 -16.00 -14.11 -15.22
N VAL A 68 -15.79 -13.56 -14.02
CA VAL A 68 -16.62 -12.49 -13.48
C VAL A 68 -16.27 -11.15 -14.13
N LYS A 69 -17.29 -10.36 -14.53
CA LYS A 69 -17.08 -9.01 -15.05
C LYS A 69 -16.32 -8.14 -14.05
N ARG A 70 -15.32 -7.38 -14.51
CA ARG A 70 -14.46 -6.51 -13.65
C ARG A 70 -15.24 -5.59 -12.71
N LYS A 71 -16.37 -5.01 -13.15
CA LYS A 71 -17.25 -4.18 -12.31
C LYS A 71 -17.81 -4.97 -11.13
N THR A 72 -18.28 -6.20 -11.37
CA THR A 72 -18.80 -7.10 -10.35
C THR A 72 -17.68 -7.57 -9.42
N ALA A 73 -16.54 -8.00 -9.96
CA ALA A 73 -15.37 -8.38 -9.18
C ALA A 73 -14.91 -7.25 -8.23
N THR A 74 -14.86 -6.01 -8.73
CA THR A 74 -14.54 -4.82 -7.91
C THR A 74 -15.55 -4.63 -6.78
N SER A 75 -16.84 -4.82 -7.05
CA SER A 75 -17.89 -4.71 -6.03
C SER A 75 -17.76 -5.80 -4.97
N ILE A 76 -17.46 -7.04 -5.36
CA ILE A 76 -17.26 -8.17 -4.43
C ILE A 76 -16.10 -7.85 -3.47
N VAL A 77 -14.91 -7.55 -4.00
CA VAL A 77 -13.73 -7.25 -3.18
C VAL A 77 -13.97 -6.03 -2.29
N TYR A 78 -14.66 -5.00 -2.80
CA TYR A 78 -15.02 -3.82 -2.01
C TYR A 78 -15.90 -4.17 -0.80
N GLN A 79 -16.93 -5.01 -0.97
CA GLN A 79 -17.80 -5.39 0.14
C GLN A 79 -17.07 -6.26 1.16
N GLU A 80 -16.26 -7.22 0.71
CA GLU A 80 -15.46 -8.08 1.61
C GLU A 80 -14.55 -7.24 2.52
N ILE A 81 -13.77 -6.30 1.96
CA ILE A 81 -12.90 -5.47 2.81
C ILE A 81 -13.69 -4.50 3.68
N LYS A 82 -14.84 -4.00 3.21
CA LYS A 82 -15.66 -3.05 3.96
C LYS A 82 -16.28 -3.70 5.18
N GLN A 83 -16.76 -4.93 5.05
CA GLN A 83 -17.30 -5.70 6.19
C GLN A 83 -16.26 -5.93 7.28
N LEU A 84 -14.99 -6.06 6.90
CA LEU A 84 -13.88 -6.23 7.84
C LEU A 84 -13.36 -4.90 8.42
N LEU A 85 -13.69 -3.76 7.79
CA LEU A 85 -13.30 -2.41 8.22
C LEU A 85 -14.48 -1.70 8.89
N LEU A 86 -14.90 -2.15 10.07
CA LEU A 86 -16.12 -1.67 10.73
C LEU A 86 -16.12 -0.17 11.06
N ASP A 87 -14.94 0.43 11.24
CA ASP A 87 -14.80 1.83 11.68
C ASP A 87 -14.63 2.85 10.54
N ILE A 88 -14.79 2.45 9.28
CA ILE A 88 -14.63 3.35 8.13
C ILE A 88 -15.92 3.64 7.38
N THR A 89 -16.16 4.93 7.12
CA THR A 89 -17.28 5.34 6.26
C THR A 89 -17.02 4.98 4.80
N ASP A 90 -18.11 4.69 4.06
CA ASP A 90 -18.06 4.32 2.63
C ASP A 90 -17.31 5.37 1.79
N MET A 91 -17.61 6.65 2.04
CA MET A 91 -16.96 7.77 1.35
C MET A 91 -15.46 7.80 1.62
N ASN A 92 -15.03 7.57 2.86
CA ASN A 92 -13.61 7.59 3.23
C ASN A 92 -12.85 6.41 2.60
N LEU A 93 -13.42 5.21 2.62
CA LEU A 93 -12.83 4.03 1.98
C LEU A 93 -12.63 4.24 0.47
N ARG A 94 -13.66 4.75 -0.24
CA ARG A 94 -13.56 5.07 -1.67
C ARG A 94 -12.46 6.10 -1.95
N GLN A 95 -12.37 7.16 -1.14
CA GLN A 95 -11.34 8.18 -1.31
C GLN A 95 -9.94 7.61 -1.11
N LYS A 96 -9.73 6.76 -0.10
CA LYS A 96 -8.44 6.10 0.15
C LYS A 96 -8.04 5.17 -0.99
N ILE A 97 -8.95 4.35 -1.51
CA ILE A 97 -8.71 3.50 -2.68
C ILE A 97 -8.31 4.36 -3.90
N LEU A 98 -9.04 5.44 -4.19
CA LEU A 98 -8.73 6.34 -5.30
C LEU A 98 -7.35 6.99 -5.17
N ARG A 99 -6.99 7.44 -3.96
CA ARG A 99 -5.67 8.04 -3.69
C ARG A 99 -4.56 7.01 -3.80
N ALA A 100 -4.75 5.81 -3.26
CA ALA A 100 -3.79 4.71 -3.37
C ALA A 100 -3.56 4.28 -4.83
N ARG A 101 -4.59 4.23 -5.67
CA ARG A 101 -4.42 3.97 -7.12
C ARG A 101 -3.55 5.01 -7.82
N LYS A 102 -3.76 6.30 -7.53
CA LYS A 102 -2.91 7.38 -8.07
C LYS A 102 -1.45 7.21 -7.64
N LEU A 103 -1.24 6.87 -6.36
CA LEU A 103 0.08 6.60 -5.78
C LEU A 103 0.76 5.42 -6.48
N TYR A 104 0.04 4.32 -6.65
CA TYR A 104 0.54 3.12 -7.32
C TYR A 104 0.94 3.40 -8.76
N LYS A 105 0.09 4.06 -9.55
CA LYS A 105 0.42 4.44 -10.93
C LYS A 105 1.73 5.23 -11.02
N LEU A 106 1.92 6.17 -10.10
CA LEU A 106 3.11 7.00 -10.05
C LEU A 106 4.38 6.19 -9.74
N PHE A 107 4.37 5.40 -8.68
CA PHE A 107 5.56 4.64 -8.27
C PHE A 107 5.81 3.37 -9.09
N ASN A 108 4.79 2.83 -9.74
CA ASN A 108 4.98 1.77 -10.73
C ASN A 108 5.75 2.29 -11.96
N THR A 109 5.63 3.59 -12.28
CA THR A 109 6.40 4.24 -13.36
C THR A 109 7.82 4.62 -12.89
N LEU A 110 7.97 5.14 -11.68
CA LEU A 110 9.24 5.67 -11.16
C LEU A 110 10.13 4.61 -10.50
N GLY A 111 9.59 3.42 -10.25
CA GLY A 111 10.22 2.35 -9.50
C GLY A 111 9.99 2.48 -7.98
N ILE A 112 9.75 1.32 -7.35
CA ILE A 112 9.46 1.22 -5.92
C ILE A 112 10.61 1.71 -5.03
N GLY A 113 11.86 1.65 -5.50
CA GLY A 113 13.03 2.14 -4.78
C GLY A 113 12.94 3.64 -4.44
N LYS A 114 12.17 4.42 -5.22
CA LYS A 114 11.93 5.84 -4.96
C LYS A 114 10.94 6.08 -3.81
N ILE A 115 10.09 5.11 -3.46
CA ILE A 115 9.20 5.23 -2.29
C ILE A 115 10.02 5.35 -1.00
N LYS A 116 11.05 4.50 -0.84
CA LYS A 116 11.92 4.52 0.34
C LYS A 116 12.61 5.87 0.52
N LEU A 117 13.11 6.46 -0.57
CA LEU A 117 13.75 7.78 -0.54
C LEU A 117 12.78 8.88 -0.07
N VAL A 118 11.55 8.88 -0.59
CA VAL A 118 10.52 9.86 -0.21
C VAL A 118 10.09 9.67 1.24
N SER A 119 9.90 8.43 1.70
CA SER A 119 9.56 8.09 3.08
C SER A 119 10.60 8.57 4.10
N HIS A 120 11.90 8.44 3.81
CA HIS A 120 12.97 8.92 4.69
C HIS A 120 13.19 10.44 4.61
N SER A 121 12.94 11.07 3.45
CA SER A 121 13.10 12.52 3.29
C SER A 121 11.96 13.35 3.89
N ALA A 122 10.82 12.74 4.25
CA ALA A 122 9.72 13.45 4.90
C ALA A 122 10.15 14.04 6.26
N ASP A 123 11.14 13.43 6.91
CA ASP A 123 11.72 13.86 8.19
C ASP A 123 13.05 14.62 8.05
N ALA A 124 13.68 14.58 6.87
CA ALA A 124 14.96 15.24 6.61
C ALA A 124 14.78 16.45 5.70
N ASN A 125 15.22 17.63 6.15
CA ASN A 125 15.38 18.85 5.36
C ASN A 125 16.49 18.71 4.28
N SER A 126 16.55 17.60 3.55
CA SER A 126 17.58 17.36 2.54
C SER A 126 17.16 17.98 1.21
N SER A 127 18.03 18.83 0.67
CA SER A 127 17.93 19.60 -0.57
C SER A 127 17.92 18.77 -1.87
N GLN A 128 17.73 17.45 -1.77
CA GLN A 128 17.77 16.50 -2.88
C GLN A 128 16.43 15.77 -3.04
N LEU A 129 15.35 16.55 -3.10
CA LEU A 129 14.05 16.01 -3.47
C LEU A 129 13.88 16.11 -4.99
N PRO A 130 13.46 15.04 -5.70
CA PRO A 130 13.04 15.17 -7.08
C PRO A 130 11.90 16.20 -7.17
N THR A 131 11.85 16.96 -8.27
CA THR A 131 11.00 18.13 -8.55
C THR A 131 9.51 17.96 -8.22
N ASN A 132 9.05 16.73 -8.06
CA ASN A 132 7.69 16.35 -7.67
C ASN A 132 7.44 16.33 -6.14
N SER A 133 8.39 16.78 -5.30
CA SER A 133 8.30 16.77 -3.82
C SER A 133 7.03 17.41 -3.25
N LYS A 134 6.58 18.53 -3.85
CA LYS A 134 5.32 19.19 -3.51
C LYS A 134 4.10 18.32 -3.85
N TYR A 135 4.13 17.59 -4.97
CA TYR A 135 3.07 16.67 -5.36
C TYR A 135 2.97 15.50 -4.38
N TYR A 136 4.11 14.89 -4.00
CA TYR A 136 4.14 13.81 -3.01
C TYR A 136 3.63 14.27 -1.63
N ARG A 137 4.06 15.44 -1.14
CA ARG A 137 3.52 16.03 0.11
C ARG A 137 2.02 16.31 0.02
N SER A 138 1.51 16.77 -1.12
CA SER A 138 0.08 17.02 -1.34
C SER A 138 -0.76 15.74 -1.34
N CYS A 139 -0.25 14.67 -1.96
CA CYS A 139 -0.88 13.35 -1.92
C CYS A 139 -0.86 12.73 -0.52
N TYR A 140 0.24 12.91 0.22
CA TYR A 140 0.43 12.37 1.56
C TYR A 140 -0.40 13.09 2.64
N LYS A 141 -0.44 14.43 2.65
CA LYS A 141 -1.19 15.23 3.66
C LYS A 141 -2.70 14.95 3.69
N LYS A 142 -3.23 14.26 2.69
CA LYS A 142 -4.65 13.93 2.57
C LYS A 142 -4.93 12.42 2.71
N LEU A 143 -3.92 11.55 2.81
CA LEU A 143 -4.12 10.11 3.04
C LEU A 143 -4.35 9.83 4.52
#